data_AF-A0A1S4B3S9-F1
#
_entry.id   AF-A0A1S4B3S9-F1
#
_cell.length_a   1.000
_cell.length_b   1.000
_cell.length_c   1.000
_cell.angle_alpha   90.00
_cell.angle_beta   90.00
_cell.angle_gamma   90.00
#
_symmetry.space_group_name_H-M   'P 1'
#
loop_
_entity.id
_entity.type
_entity.pdbx_description
1 polymer ?
#
loop_
_entity_poly.entity_id
_entity_poly.type
_entity_poly.pdbx_seq_one_letter_code
_entity_poly.pdbx_strand_id
1 'polypeptide(L)'
;MQKNLNWPLGWPIGGYLGPQGPYYCSVGADKAFGRDIVNSHYKACLYAGINIGGINAEVMAGQWEFQVGPPVGISPCDDLWVARYGSSLSLQGKVKRKF
;
A
#
# COMPACT_ATOMS: atom_id res chain seq x y z
N MET A 1 -8.65 -2.14 -2.62
CA MET A 1 -10.12 -1.95 -2.67
C MET A 1 -10.82 -3.27 -2.96
N GLN A 2 -12.02 -3.50 -2.42
CA GLN A 2 -12.90 -4.60 -2.78
C GLN A 2 -13.49 -4.34 -4.18
N LYS A 3 -13.10 -5.15 -5.17
CA LYS A 3 -13.30 -4.87 -6.61
C LYS A 3 -14.77 -4.66 -7.04
N ASN A 4 -15.71 -5.32 -6.39
CA ASN A 4 -17.13 -5.32 -6.82
C ASN A 4 -18.02 -4.38 -5.98
N LEU A 5 -17.50 -3.90 -4.84
CA LEU A 5 -18.28 -3.14 -3.86
C LEU A 5 -17.82 -1.67 -3.78
N ASN A 6 -16.68 -1.34 -4.41
CA ASN A 6 -16.02 -0.03 -4.30
C ASN A 6 -15.77 0.36 -2.84
N TRP A 7 -15.43 -0.62 -2.01
CA TRP A 7 -15.25 -0.48 -0.56
C TRP A 7 -13.80 -0.73 -0.13
N PRO A 8 -13.34 -0.12 0.99
CA PRO A 8 -11.98 -0.35 1.48
C PRO A 8 -11.73 -1.82 1.84
N LEU A 9 -10.48 -2.27 1.71
CA LEU A 9 -10.12 -3.64 2.10
C LEU A 9 -10.22 -3.79 3.61
N GLY A 10 -10.85 -4.87 4.08
CA GLY A 10 -11.04 -5.16 5.50
C GLY A 10 -12.33 -4.63 6.10
N TRP A 11 -13.06 -3.75 5.39
CA TRP A 11 -14.31 -3.21 5.89
C TRP A 11 -15.50 -4.18 5.65
N PRO A 12 -16.47 -4.26 6.59
CA PRO A 12 -17.69 -5.04 6.40
C PRO A 12 -18.61 -4.36 5.38
N ILE A 13 -19.38 -5.15 4.62
CA ILE A 13 -20.27 -4.61 3.57
C ILE A 13 -21.32 -3.72 4.22
N GLY A 14 -21.32 -2.43 3.87
CA GLY A 14 -22.31 -1.45 4.33
C GLY A 14 -22.14 -0.98 5.78
N GLY A 15 -21.00 -1.23 6.42
CA GLY A 15 -20.77 -0.86 7.83
C GLY A 15 -19.36 -0.34 8.10
N TYR A 16 -19.16 0.41 9.18
CA TYR A 16 -17.84 0.90 9.55
C TYR A 16 -17.10 -0.14 10.39
N LEU A 17 -15.78 -0.17 10.29
CA LEU A 17 -14.96 -0.89 11.27
C LEU A 17 -15.01 -0.18 12.62
N GLY A 18 -14.60 -0.90 13.67
CA GLY A 18 -14.47 -0.36 15.03
C GLY A 18 -13.59 0.90 15.08
N PRO A 19 -13.63 1.65 16.19
CA PRO A 19 -13.00 2.97 16.31
C PRO A 19 -11.53 2.99 15.84
N GLN A 20 -11.13 4.11 15.22
CA GLN A 20 -9.75 4.35 14.79
C GLN A 20 -8.80 4.21 16.00
N GLY A 21 -7.79 3.36 15.87
CA GLY A 21 -6.88 3.05 16.98
C GLY A 21 -6.02 1.81 16.73
N PRO A 22 -6.60 0.63 16.44
CA PRO A 22 -5.82 -0.60 16.33
C PRO A 22 -5.10 -0.79 14.97
N TYR A 23 -5.27 0.13 14.01
CA TYR A 23 -4.83 -0.06 12.61
C TYR A 23 -3.47 0.60 12.30
N TYR A 24 -3.13 1.70 12.96
CA TYR A 24 -1.87 2.41 12.74
C TYR A 24 -0.68 1.53 13.12
N CYS A 25 0.28 1.37 12.21
CA CYS A 25 1.45 0.48 12.36
C CYS A 25 1.09 -0.95 12.84
N SER A 26 -0.11 -1.42 12.52
CA SER A 26 -0.66 -2.64 13.09
C SER A 26 -0.05 -3.92 12.52
N VAL A 27 -0.13 -5.00 13.29
CA VAL A 27 0.17 -6.38 12.88
C VAL A 27 -1.03 -7.27 13.20
N GLY A 28 -1.19 -8.36 12.44
CA GLY A 28 -2.33 -9.29 12.58
C GLY A 28 -3.34 -9.22 11.44
N ALA A 29 -3.99 -10.35 11.15
CA ALA A 29 -4.93 -10.49 10.03
C ALA A 29 -6.23 -9.69 10.22
N ASP A 30 -6.54 -9.34 11.47
CA ASP A 30 -7.70 -8.56 11.90
C ASP A 30 -7.49 -7.04 11.81
N LYS A 31 -6.25 -6.59 11.58
CA LYS A 31 -5.87 -5.16 11.64
C LYS A 31 -5.10 -4.68 10.41
N ALA A 32 -4.19 -5.50 9.88
CA ALA A 32 -3.26 -5.11 8.81
C ALA A 32 -3.70 -5.63 7.42
N PHE A 33 -4.83 -5.13 6.92
CA PHE A 33 -5.39 -5.53 5.63
C PHE A 33 -4.53 -5.05 4.44
N GLY A 34 -4.17 -5.93 3.51
CA GLY A 34 -3.45 -5.57 2.28
C GLY A 34 -1.93 -5.48 2.41
N ARG A 35 -1.35 -5.98 3.51
CA ARG A 35 0.10 -6.00 3.75
C ARG A 35 0.90 -6.73 2.66
N ASP A 36 0.30 -7.72 2.01
CA ASP A 36 0.88 -8.45 0.87
C ASP A 36 1.19 -7.53 -0.32
N ILE A 37 0.25 -6.64 -0.65
CA ILE A 37 0.39 -5.66 -1.73
C ILE A 37 1.49 -4.66 -1.39
N VAL A 38 1.48 -4.15 -0.16
CA VAL A 38 2.41 -3.09 0.28
C VAL A 38 3.84 -3.61 0.38
N ASN A 39 4.03 -4.82 0.90
CA ASN A 39 5.35 -5.47 0.92
C ASN A 39 5.87 -5.76 -0.50
N SER A 40 4.99 -6.15 -1.42
CA SER A 40 5.36 -6.38 -2.82
C SER A 40 5.74 -5.08 -3.52
N HIS A 41 4.98 -4.01 -3.27
CA HIS A 41 5.29 -2.68 -3.78
C HIS A 41 6.63 -2.17 -3.25
N TYR A 42 6.90 -2.32 -1.96
CA TYR A 42 8.17 -1.93 -1.34
C TYR A 42 9.37 -2.61 -2.01
N LYS A 43 9.29 -3.94 -2.20
CA LYS A 43 10.33 -4.70 -2.91
C LYS A 43 10.45 -4.29 -4.38
N ALA A 44 9.34 -4.01 -5.06
CA ALA A 44 9.36 -3.56 -6.45
C ALA A 44 10.05 -2.19 -6.60
N CYS A 45 9.79 -1.25 -5.68
CA CYS A 45 10.46 0.05 -5.66
C CYS A 45 11.98 -0.09 -5.43
N LEU A 46 12.39 -0.92 -4.47
CA LEU A 46 13.82 -1.20 -4.25
C LEU A 46 14.48 -1.81 -5.48
N TYR A 47 13.82 -2.77 -6.13
CA TYR A 47 14.33 -3.39 -7.36
C TYR A 47 14.43 -2.40 -8.52
N ALA A 48 13.48 -1.47 -8.64
CA ALA A 48 13.47 -0.43 -9.66
C ALA A 48 14.47 0.70 -9.39
N GLY A 49 15.20 0.67 -8.26
CA GLY A 49 16.14 1.73 -7.87
C GLY A 49 15.48 2.99 -7.33
N ILE A 50 14.18 2.94 -7.01
CA ILE A 50 13.46 4.06 -6.40
C ILE A 50 13.92 4.21 -4.95
N ASN A 51 14.25 5.43 -4.54
CA ASN A 51 14.68 5.73 -3.18
C ASN A 51 13.48 5.74 -2.20
N ILE A 52 12.95 4.54 -1.91
CA ILE A 52 11.84 4.36 -0.97
C ILE A 52 12.36 4.37 0.47
N GLY A 53 11.90 5.35 1.25
CA GLY A 53 12.33 5.57 2.64
C GLY A 53 11.58 4.72 3.67
N GLY A 54 10.37 4.27 3.36
CA GLY A 54 9.55 3.50 4.30
C GLY A 54 8.14 3.19 3.81
N ILE A 55 7.47 2.34 4.60
CA ILE A 55 6.04 2.01 4.47
C ILE A 55 5.41 1.89 5.87
N ASN A 56 4.18 2.34 6.05
CA ASN A 56 3.43 2.14 7.29
C ASN A 56 1.93 1.95 7.03
N ALA A 57 1.28 1.23 7.95
CA ALA A 57 -0.18 1.15 7.97
C ALA A 57 -0.71 2.46 8.57
N GLU A 58 -1.70 3.05 7.92
CA GLU A 58 -2.31 4.30 8.34
C GLU A 58 -3.45 4.07 9.34
N VAL A 59 -4.00 5.18 9.85
CA VAL A 59 -5.02 5.16 10.91
C VAL A 59 -6.32 4.47 10.46
N MET A 60 -6.66 4.54 9.17
CA MET A 60 -7.83 3.86 8.59
C MET A 60 -7.46 2.45 8.14
N ALA A 61 -8.27 1.47 8.51
CA ALA A 61 -8.10 0.09 8.06
C ALA A 61 -8.11 -0.01 6.52
N GLY A 62 -7.06 -0.64 5.97
CA GLY A 62 -6.86 -0.77 4.53
C GLY A 62 -6.15 0.43 3.88
N GLN A 63 -5.84 1.49 4.63
CA GLN A 63 -5.02 2.61 4.20
C GLN A 63 -3.55 2.37 4.55
N TRP A 64 -2.67 2.77 3.64
CA TRP A 64 -1.23 2.61 3.77
C TRP A 64 -0.51 3.82 3.19
N GLU A 65 0.66 4.11 3.73
CA GLU A 65 1.54 5.17 3.28
C GLU A 65 2.90 4.58 2.87
N PHE A 66 3.55 5.23 1.91
CA PHE A 66 4.94 5.00 1.54
C PHE A 66 5.65 6.34 1.39
N GLN A 67 6.92 6.40 1.79
CA GLN A 67 7.74 7.61 1.70
C GLN A 67 8.82 7.43 0.64
N VAL A 68 9.09 8.47 -0.17
CA VAL A 68 10.16 8.49 -1.18
C VAL A 68 11.10 9.65 -0.84
N GLY A 69 12.40 9.38 -0.69
CA GLY A 69 13.40 10.40 -0.39
C GLY A 69 14.45 10.00 0.66
N PRO A 70 15.43 10.88 0.96
CA PRO A 70 15.48 12.29 0.55
C PRO A 70 15.87 12.45 -0.93
N PRO A 71 15.18 13.32 -1.67
CA PRO A 71 15.43 13.47 -3.09
C PRO A 71 16.29 14.70 -3.42
N VAL A 72 16.90 14.72 -4.62
CA VAL A 72 17.72 15.84 -5.11
C VAL A 72 17.20 16.32 -6.46
N GLY A 73 16.82 17.60 -6.56
CA GLY A 73 16.37 18.19 -7.82
C GLY A 73 15.00 17.66 -8.26
N ILE A 74 14.87 17.28 -9.54
CA ILE A 74 13.60 16.88 -10.18
C ILE A 74 13.26 15.38 -10.04
N SER A 75 14.23 14.55 -9.64
CA SER A 75 14.06 13.11 -9.47
C SER A 75 12.94 12.65 -8.53
N PRO A 76 12.54 13.35 -7.44
CA PRO A 76 11.45 12.84 -6.59
C PRO A 76 10.11 12.76 -7.29
N CYS A 77 9.85 13.68 -8.24
CA CYS A 77 8.62 13.64 -9.01
C CYS A 77 8.58 12.38 -9.86
N ASP A 78 9.69 12.06 -10.54
CA ASP A 78 9.80 10.88 -11.39
C ASP A 78 9.69 9.59 -10.57
N ASP A 79 10.44 9.49 -9.47
CA ASP A 79 10.40 8.36 -8.55
C ASP A 79 9.00 8.13 -7.98
N LEU A 80 8.30 9.22 -7.60
CA LEU A 80 6.95 9.15 -7.05
C LEU A 80 5.91 8.74 -8.10
N TRP A 81 6.04 9.21 -9.34
CA TRP A 81 5.18 8.78 -10.45
C TRP A 81 5.39 7.31 -10.80
N VAL A 82 6.64 6.84 -10.88
CA VAL A 82 6.94 5.43 -11.15
C VAL A 82 6.50 4.55 -9.98
N ALA A 83 6.70 4.98 -8.73
CA ALA A 83 6.20 4.27 -7.56
C ALA A 83 4.66 4.14 -7.60
N ARG A 84 3.93 5.20 -7.95
CA ARG A 84 2.47 5.14 -8.13
C ARG A 84 2.05 4.14 -9.21
N TYR A 85 2.77 4.12 -10.33
CA TYR A 85 2.51 3.15 -11.39
C TYR A 85 2.74 1.71 -10.90
N GLY A 86 3.86 1.44 -10.23
CA GLY A 86 4.16 0.13 -9.65
C GLY A 86 3.14 -0.32 -8.59
N SER A 87 2.64 0.62 -7.78
CA SER A 87 1.53 0.39 -6.85
C SER A 87 0.25 -0.03 -7.58
N SER A 88 -0.11 0.66 -8.66
CA SER A 88 -1.28 0.32 -9.48
C SER A 88 -1.14 -1.08 -10.11
N LEU A 89 0.07 -1.44 -10.56
CA LEU A 89 0.36 -2.74 -11.13
C LEU A 89 0.32 -3.84 -10.06
N SER A 90 0.79 -3.57 -8.85
CA SER A 90 0.70 -4.52 -7.72
C SER A 90 -0.75 -4.80 -7.31
N LEU A 91 -1.63 -3.80 -7.43
CA LEU A 91 -3.08 -3.93 -7.21
C LEU A 91 -3.78 -4.72 -8.32
N GLN A 92 -3.37 -4.51 -9.57
CA GLN A 92 -3.85 -5.27 -10.73
C GLN A 92 -3.27 -6.71 -10.73
N GLY A 93 -2.07 -6.88 -10.19
CA GLY A 93 -1.25 -8.08 -10.12
C GLY A 93 -1.66 -9.12 -9.07
N LYS A 94 -2.79 -8.95 -8.36
CA LYS A 94 -3.56 -10.11 -7.83
C LYS A 94 -4.17 -10.95 -8.96
N VAL A 95 -3.45 -11.07 -10.08
CA VAL A 95 -3.74 -11.77 -11.32
C VAL A 95 -2.40 -12.38 -11.78
N LYS A 96 -2.23 -13.67 -11.45
CA LYS A 96 -1.32 -14.67 -12.06
C LYS A 96 0.20 -14.58 -11.72
N ARG A 97 0.73 -15.73 -11.25
CA ARG A 97 2.14 -16.13 -10.95
C ARG A 97 2.49 -15.97 -9.46
N LYS A 98 2.55 -17.04 -8.66
CA LYS A 98 3.49 -18.19 -8.73
C LYS A 98 4.92 -17.70 -9.02
N PHE A 99 5.55 -17.21 -7.98
CA PHE A 99 6.92 -17.55 -7.60
C PHE A 99 6.88 -17.99 -6.14
#